data_AF-A0AAN6PFR2-F1
#
_entry.id   AF-A0AAN6PFR2-F1
#
_cell.length_a   1.000
_cell.length_b   1.000
_cell.length_c   1.000
_cell.angle_alpha   90.00
_cell.angle_beta   90.00
_cell.angle_gamma   90.00
#
_symmetry.space_group_name_H-M   'P 1'
#
loop_
_entity.id
_entity.type
_entity.pdbx_description
1 polymer ?
#
loop_
_entity_poly.entity_id
_entity_poly.type
_entity_poly.pdbx_seq_one_letter_code
_entity_poly.pdbx_strand_id
1 'polypeptide(L)'
;MTQVINLSATARSRRRMAARLGFESVRDLESWEEEIVLDHFANFICDYLAMGYTVQPDKRELVGYIDLDNAVEKRIEMLEEKRFEMVLDPDKSEWTAKDHYKQFVIGVVADDIWLGRYGVDGACICKREWTAKETTIKMVRFLEFLVQEWADGPGDVPQREKTARVQCTPI
;
A
#
# COMPACT_ATOMS: atom_id res chain seq x y z
N MET A 1 -20.02 -24.91 -13.83
CA MET A 1 -18.64 -24.81 -14.34
C MET A 1 -18.46 -23.34 -14.72
N THR A 2 -17.75 -22.49 -13.98
CA THR A 2 -16.29 -22.49 -13.78
C THR A 2 -15.95 -21.59 -12.59
N GLN A 3 -15.60 -22.16 -11.43
CA GLN A 3 -15.21 -21.45 -10.20
C GLN A 3 -13.73 -21.69 -9.82
N VAL A 4 -12.98 -22.44 -10.64
CA VAL A 4 -11.62 -22.89 -10.31
C VAL A 4 -10.54 -21.87 -10.74
N ILE A 5 -10.89 -20.88 -11.57
CA ILE A 5 -9.89 -20.03 -12.23
C ILE A 5 -9.48 -18.82 -11.37
N ASN A 6 -10.38 -18.23 -10.56
CA ASN A 6 -10.09 -17.00 -9.81
C ASN A 6 -9.28 -17.19 -8.51
N LEU A 7 -9.59 -18.22 -7.71
CA LEU A 7 -8.80 -18.54 -6.51
C LEU A 7 -7.33 -18.84 -6.85
N SER A 8 -7.09 -19.45 -8.01
CA SER A 8 -5.74 -19.74 -8.50
C SER A 8 -4.97 -18.48 -8.92
N ALA A 9 -5.65 -17.42 -9.34
CA ALA A 9 -5.03 -16.20 -9.85
C ALA A 9 -4.55 -15.32 -8.68
N THR A 10 -5.41 -15.08 -7.69
CA THR A 10 -5.06 -14.35 -6.46
C THR A 10 -3.97 -15.08 -5.68
N ALA A 11 -4.10 -16.39 -5.49
CA ALA A 11 -3.06 -17.20 -4.83
C ALA A 11 -1.72 -17.16 -5.58
N ARG A 12 -1.73 -17.15 -6.92
CA ARG A 12 -0.51 -16.95 -7.72
C ARG A 12 0.05 -15.53 -7.60
N SER A 13 -0.82 -14.51 -7.49
CA SER A 13 -0.40 -13.12 -7.31
C SER A 13 0.31 -12.92 -5.97
N ARG A 14 -0.31 -13.38 -4.87
CA ARG A 14 0.23 -13.37 -3.51
C ARG A 14 1.57 -14.11 -3.40
N ARG A 15 1.69 -15.32 -3.99
CA ARG A 15 2.97 -16.05 -4.05
C ARG A 15 4.07 -15.28 -4.77
N ARG A 16 3.75 -14.63 -5.90
CA ARG A 16 4.72 -13.80 -6.62
C ARG A 16 5.13 -12.57 -5.81
N MET A 17 4.20 -11.97 -5.06
CA MET A 17 4.51 -10.83 -4.19
C MET A 17 5.42 -11.24 -3.04
N ALA A 18 5.08 -12.34 -2.34
CA ALA A 18 5.91 -12.90 -1.28
C ALA A 18 7.35 -13.12 -1.76
N ALA A 19 7.54 -13.80 -2.90
CA ALA A 19 8.86 -14.02 -3.48
C ALA A 19 9.59 -12.71 -3.88
N ARG A 20 8.89 -11.73 -4.45
CA ARG A 20 9.48 -10.43 -4.86
C ARG A 20 9.93 -9.59 -3.66
N LEU A 21 9.17 -9.66 -2.58
CA LEU A 21 9.52 -8.98 -1.34
C LEU A 21 10.52 -9.79 -0.52
N GLY A 22 10.73 -11.07 -0.82
CA GLY A 22 11.73 -11.92 -0.16
C GLY A 22 11.20 -12.62 1.10
N PHE A 23 9.90 -12.92 1.13
CA PHE A 23 9.28 -13.77 2.14
C PHE A 23 9.44 -15.24 1.78
N GLU A 24 9.58 -16.09 2.80
CA GLU A 24 9.69 -17.54 2.64
C GLU A 24 8.33 -18.16 2.26
N SER A 25 7.23 -17.58 2.73
CA SER A 25 5.88 -18.03 2.43
C SER A 25 4.88 -16.87 2.25
N VAL A 26 3.70 -17.20 1.71
CA VAL A 26 2.56 -16.26 1.66
C VAL A 26 2.06 -15.93 3.06
N ARG A 27 2.14 -16.87 4.00
CA ARG A 27 1.75 -16.65 5.38
C ARG A 27 2.64 -15.58 6.04
N ASP A 28 3.94 -15.60 5.77
CA ASP A 28 4.85 -14.59 6.32
C ASP A 28 4.59 -13.21 5.72
N LEU A 29 4.13 -13.15 4.46
CA LEU A 29 3.66 -11.91 3.85
C LEU A 29 2.36 -11.44 4.54
N GLU A 30 1.38 -12.31 4.74
CA GLU A 30 0.09 -11.96 5.36
C GLU A 30 0.27 -11.46 6.80
N SER A 31 1.12 -12.12 7.60
CA SER A 31 1.45 -11.65 8.96
C SER A 31 2.14 -10.29 8.95
N TRP A 32 3.06 -10.07 8.01
CA TRP A 32 3.72 -8.78 7.81
C TRP A 32 2.75 -7.68 7.35
N GLU A 33 1.76 -8.02 6.53
CA GLU A 33 0.71 -7.11 6.11
C GLU A 33 -0.16 -6.70 7.30
N GLU A 34 -0.65 -7.65 8.11
CA GLU A 34 -1.48 -7.35 9.29
C GLU A 34 -0.84 -6.34 10.25
N GLU A 35 0.50 -6.34 10.33
CA GLU A 35 1.25 -5.43 11.18
C GLU A 35 1.47 -4.02 10.56
N ILE A 36 1.53 -3.88 9.23
CA ILE A 36 1.73 -2.60 8.52
C ILE A 36 0.41 -1.91 8.13
N VAL A 37 -0.68 -2.67 7.97
CA VAL A 37 -1.73 -2.31 7.00
C VAL A 37 -2.86 -1.40 7.49
N LEU A 38 -3.15 -1.25 8.78
CA LEU A 38 -4.45 -0.63 9.11
C LEU A 38 -4.52 0.90 8.89
N ASP A 39 -3.52 1.68 9.30
CA ASP A 39 -3.64 3.15 9.23
C ASP A 39 -3.01 3.75 7.96
N HIS A 40 -1.84 3.27 7.52
CA HIS A 40 -1.16 3.86 6.36
C HIS A 40 -1.84 3.57 5.04
N PHE A 41 -2.35 2.35 4.84
CA PHE A 41 -3.05 2.00 3.61
C PHE A 41 -4.42 2.67 3.56
N ALA A 42 -5.16 2.72 4.67
CA ALA A 42 -6.42 3.44 4.75
C ALA A 42 -6.23 4.93 4.41
N ASN A 43 -5.22 5.59 4.99
CA ASN A 43 -4.90 6.99 4.68
C ASN A 43 -4.53 7.17 3.20
N PHE A 44 -3.70 6.28 2.65
CA PHE A 44 -3.37 6.31 1.24
C PHE A 44 -4.61 6.18 0.35
N ILE A 45 -5.51 5.23 0.62
CA ILE A 45 -6.74 5.04 -0.17
C ILE A 45 -7.67 6.25 -0.05
N CYS A 46 -7.90 6.75 1.17
CA CYS A 46 -8.76 7.91 1.42
C CYS A 46 -8.27 9.16 0.72
N ASP A 47 -6.96 9.39 0.65
CA ASP A 47 -6.41 10.59 0.02
C ASP A 47 -6.22 10.39 -1.50
N TYR A 48 -5.51 9.33 -1.89
CA TYR A 48 -5.04 9.15 -3.26
C TYR A 48 -6.17 8.75 -4.22
N LEU A 49 -7.01 7.79 -3.81
CA LEU A 49 -8.08 7.29 -4.68
C LEU A 49 -9.32 8.18 -4.66
N ALA A 50 -9.64 8.81 -3.52
CA ALA A 50 -10.76 9.75 -3.46
C ALA A 50 -10.52 11.02 -4.29
N MET A 51 -9.25 11.45 -4.42
CA MET A 51 -8.87 12.56 -5.30
C MET A 51 -8.84 12.17 -6.80
N GLY A 52 -9.16 10.91 -7.13
CA GLY A 52 -9.24 10.43 -8.50
C GLY A 52 -7.88 10.23 -9.18
N TYR A 53 -6.78 10.15 -8.41
CA TYR A 53 -5.49 9.81 -8.98
C TYR A 53 -5.50 8.36 -9.47
N THR A 54 -5.18 8.17 -10.74
CA THR A 54 -5.06 6.85 -11.39
C THR A 54 -3.65 6.57 -11.88
N VAL A 55 -2.73 7.53 -11.68
CA VAL A 55 -1.38 7.49 -12.23
C VAL A 55 -0.39 6.91 -11.22
N GLN A 56 0.06 5.69 -11.50
CA GLN A 56 1.18 5.07 -10.78
C GLN A 56 2.48 5.75 -11.21
N PRO A 57 3.27 6.34 -10.28
CA PRO A 57 4.56 6.92 -10.63
C PRO A 57 5.58 5.84 -11.03
N ASP A 58 6.55 6.18 -11.89
CA ASP A 58 7.66 5.27 -12.16
C ASP A 58 8.49 5.07 -10.88
N LYS A 59 8.66 3.81 -10.47
CA LYS A 59 9.46 3.39 -9.30
C LYS A 59 10.87 3.95 -9.33
N ARG A 60 11.49 4.02 -10.50
CA ARG A 60 12.85 4.53 -10.68
C ARG A 60 12.91 6.02 -10.41
N GLU A 61 11.88 6.75 -10.80
CA GLU A 61 11.75 8.18 -10.46
C GLU A 61 11.52 8.36 -8.96
N LEU A 62 10.73 7.49 -8.32
CA LEU A 62 10.49 7.54 -6.88
C LEU A 62 11.77 7.32 -6.06
N VAL A 63 12.69 6.46 -6.48
CA VAL A 63 13.99 6.27 -5.79
C VAL A 63 14.82 7.55 -5.76
N GLY A 64 14.79 8.36 -6.82
CA GLY A 64 15.49 9.66 -6.83
C GLY A 64 14.70 10.77 -6.12
N TYR A 65 13.38 10.63 -6.04
CA TYR A 65 12.48 11.58 -5.40
C TYR A 65 12.41 11.42 -3.87
N ILE A 66 12.52 10.19 -3.39
CA ILE A 66 12.44 9.82 -1.98
C ILE A 66 13.86 9.64 -1.44
N ASP A 67 14.36 10.68 -0.78
CA ASP A 67 15.51 10.59 0.10
C ASP A 67 15.09 9.91 1.42
N LEU A 68 15.05 8.58 1.39
CA LEU A 68 14.38 7.79 2.42
C LEU A 68 15.00 7.97 3.80
N ASP A 69 16.33 7.91 3.91
CA ASP A 69 17.04 7.98 5.19
C ASP A 69 16.75 9.31 5.88
N ASN A 70 16.97 10.43 5.19
CA ASN A 70 16.70 11.77 5.73
C ASN A 70 15.22 12.00 6.04
N ALA A 71 14.32 11.51 5.18
CA ALA A 71 12.88 11.70 5.39
C ALA A 71 12.33 10.88 6.56
N VAL A 72 12.84 9.66 6.75
CA VAL A 72 12.51 8.80 7.89
C VAL A 72 13.04 9.40 9.18
N GLU A 73 14.30 9.84 9.22
CA GLU A 73 14.87 10.52 10.40
C GLU A 73 14.05 11.74 10.80
N LYS A 74 13.72 12.60 9.83
CA LYS A 74 12.90 13.78 10.07
C LYS A 74 11.49 13.44 10.58
N ARG A 75 10.88 12.38 10.06
CA ARG A 75 9.56 11.92 10.55
C ARG A 75 9.64 11.42 11.99
N ILE A 76 10.69 10.66 12.31
CA ILE A 76 10.94 10.18 13.67
C ILE A 76 11.15 11.35 14.63
N GLU A 77 11.94 12.36 14.24
CA GLU A 77 12.10 13.60 15.01
C GLU A 77 10.74 14.27 15.28
N MET A 78 9.89 14.41 14.25
CA MET A 78 8.54 14.97 14.42
C MET A 78 7.66 14.15 15.37
N LEU A 79 7.77 12.81 15.35
CA LEU A 79 7.08 11.93 16.30
C LEU A 79 7.58 12.12 17.74
N GLU A 80 8.90 12.21 17.92
CA GLU A 80 9.55 12.43 19.22
C GLU A 80 9.22 13.82 19.79
N GLU A 81 9.13 14.84 18.94
CA GLU A 81 8.67 16.20 19.26
C GLU A 81 7.15 16.30 19.49
N LYS A 82 6.39 15.20 19.36
CA LYS A 82 4.93 15.14 19.48
C LYS A 82 4.18 16.04 18.49
N ARG A 83 4.76 16.27 17.31
CA ARG A 83 4.15 17.06 16.22
C ARG A 83 3.19 16.19 15.40
N PHE A 84 2.26 15.53 16.09
CA PHE A 84 1.39 14.50 15.49
C PHE A 84 0.55 15.02 14.32
N GLU A 85 0.07 16.26 14.38
CA GLU A 85 -0.70 16.87 13.28
C GLU A 85 0.10 16.85 11.96
N MET A 86 1.39 17.17 12.01
CA MET A 86 2.24 17.18 10.81
C MET A 86 2.58 15.78 10.29
N VAL A 87 2.39 14.75 11.13
CA VAL A 87 2.77 13.36 10.83
C VAL A 87 1.57 12.55 10.36
N LEU A 88 0.43 12.73 11.03
CA LEU A 88 -0.81 11.98 10.83
C LEU A 88 -1.76 12.67 9.85
N ASP A 89 -1.82 14.00 9.88
CA ASP A 89 -2.70 14.79 9.02
C ASP A 89 -1.99 16.05 8.47
N PRO A 90 -0.92 15.86 7.67
CA PRO A 90 -0.24 16.98 7.03
C PRO A 90 -1.18 17.72 6.08
N ASP A 91 -0.89 18.98 5.79
CA ASP A 91 -1.57 19.70 4.69
C ASP A 91 -1.22 19.06 3.34
N LYS A 92 -2.25 18.59 2.63
CA LYS A 92 -2.16 17.87 1.34
C LYS A 92 -2.67 18.70 0.16
N SER A 93 -2.97 19.98 0.36
CA SER A 93 -3.60 20.84 -0.65
C SER A 93 -2.83 20.93 -1.97
N GLU A 94 -1.50 20.83 -1.94
CA GLU A 94 -0.62 20.87 -3.13
C GLU A 94 -0.03 19.51 -3.51
N TRP A 95 -0.47 18.41 -2.88
CA TRP A 95 0.15 17.10 -3.09
C TRP A 95 -0.13 16.55 -4.49
N THR A 96 0.88 15.88 -5.04
CA THR A 96 0.77 15.10 -6.26
C THR A 96 0.65 13.62 -5.94
N ALA A 97 0.33 12.80 -6.96
CA ALA A 97 0.39 11.34 -6.85
C ALA A 97 1.71 10.81 -6.25
N LYS A 98 2.85 11.45 -6.58
CA LYS A 98 4.17 11.06 -6.07
C LYS A 98 4.31 11.32 -4.57
N ASP A 99 3.63 12.35 -4.05
CA ASP A 99 3.68 12.73 -2.64
C ASP A 99 2.93 11.74 -1.75
N HIS A 100 1.77 11.25 -2.20
CA HIS A 100 1.05 10.18 -1.48
C HIS A 100 1.86 8.88 -1.42
N TYR A 101 2.53 8.49 -2.51
CA TYR A 101 3.44 7.33 -2.52
C TYR A 101 4.62 7.55 -1.58
N LYS A 102 5.24 8.73 -1.62
CA LYS A 102 6.33 9.11 -0.73
C LYS A 102 5.91 9.04 0.74
N GLN A 103 4.75 9.61 1.08
CA GLN A 103 4.23 9.59 2.45
C GLN A 103 3.93 8.17 2.93
N PHE A 104 3.37 7.31 2.08
CA PHE A 104 3.16 5.91 2.43
C PHE A 104 4.48 5.21 2.77
N VAL A 105 5.49 5.32 1.89
CA VAL A 105 6.80 4.68 2.10
C VAL A 105 7.47 5.20 3.37
N ILE A 106 7.53 6.52 3.55
CA ILE A 106 8.15 7.12 4.74
C ILE A 106 7.37 6.76 6.00
N GLY A 107 6.04 6.79 5.95
CA GLY A 107 5.16 6.49 7.08
C GLY A 107 5.40 5.08 7.62
N VAL A 108 5.29 4.09 6.75
CA VAL A 108 5.50 2.68 7.11
C VAL A 108 6.89 2.47 7.70
N VAL A 109 7.94 3.00 7.07
CA VAL A 109 9.33 2.76 7.52
C VAL A 109 9.65 3.50 8.82
N ALA A 110 9.22 4.75 8.96
CA ALA A 110 9.49 5.55 10.14
C ALA A 110 8.74 5.02 11.37
N ASP A 111 7.45 4.69 11.22
CA ASP A 111 6.63 4.22 12.32
C ASP A 111 7.13 2.84 12.78
N ASP A 112 7.53 1.96 11.86
CA ASP A 112 8.18 0.67 12.18
C ASP A 112 9.49 0.85 12.98
N ILE A 113 10.37 1.75 12.53
CA ILE A 113 11.64 2.02 13.24
C ILE A 113 11.36 2.64 14.60
N TRP A 114 10.46 3.61 14.67
CA TRP A 114 10.11 4.32 15.90
C TRP A 114 9.53 3.36 16.93
N LEU A 115 8.49 2.59 16.58
CA LEU A 115 7.90 1.58 17.46
C LEU A 115 8.94 0.54 17.91
N GLY A 116 9.84 0.13 17.01
CA GLY A 116 10.94 -0.79 17.33
C GLY A 116 11.94 -0.22 18.34
N ARG A 117 12.16 1.11 18.37
CA ARG A 117 13.00 1.76 19.39
C ARG A 117 12.38 1.71 20.79
N TYR A 118 11.05 1.62 20.89
CA TYR A 118 10.32 1.54 22.15
C TYR A 118 9.95 0.12 22.58
N GLY A 119 10.45 -0.91 21.87
CA GLY A 119 10.23 -2.30 22.23
C GLY A 119 8.78 -2.77 22.04
N VAL A 120 8.05 -2.17 21.10
CA VAL A 120 6.72 -2.65 20.72
C VAL A 120 6.88 -3.95 19.92
N ASP A 121 6.28 -5.03 20.41
CA ASP A 121 6.29 -6.32 19.73
C ASP A 121 5.65 -6.19 18.34
N GLY A 122 6.30 -6.79 17.33
CA GLY A 122 5.89 -6.70 15.93
C GLY A 122 6.51 -5.53 15.18
N ALA A 123 7.13 -4.55 15.84
CA ALA A 123 7.90 -3.51 15.15
C ALA A 123 9.32 -4.00 14.81
N CYS A 124 9.87 -3.61 13.66
CA CYS A 124 11.06 -4.09 12.92
C CYS A 124 10.75 -4.85 11.61
N ILE A 125 9.54 -4.71 11.10
CA ILE A 125 9.01 -5.28 9.87
C ILE A 125 9.80 -4.85 8.64
N CYS A 126 10.33 -3.63 8.67
CA CYS A 126 11.17 -3.04 7.62
C CYS A 126 12.67 -3.32 7.83
N LYS A 127 13.09 -3.84 8.98
CA LYS A 127 14.49 -4.20 9.27
C LYS A 127 14.92 -5.53 8.66
N ARG A 128 14.54 -5.74 7.41
CA ARG A 128 15.29 -6.68 6.56
C ARG A 128 16.58 -5.98 6.14
N GLU A 129 17.62 -6.73 5.80
CA GLU A 129 18.94 -6.20 5.41
C GLU A 129 18.92 -5.46 4.04
N TRP A 130 17.86 -4.71 3.75
CA TRP A 130 17.67 -3.96 2.52
C TRP A 130 18.27 -2.56 2.65
N THR A 131 18.90 -2.12 1.57
CA THR A 131 19.31 -0.71 1.42
C THR A 131 18.08 0.20 1.30
N ALA A 132 18.24 1.50 1.60
CA ALA A 132 17.18 2.50 1.44
C ALA A 132 16.51 2.44 0.05
N LYS A 133 17.33 2.28 -1.00
CA LYS A 133 16.86 2.10 -2.39
C LYS A 133 15.98 0.85 -2.55
N GLU A 134 16.39 -0.28 -2.00
CA GLU A 134 15.64 -1.53 -2.08
C GLU A 134 14.34 -1.45 -1.29
N THR A 135 14.37 -0.85 -0.11
CA THR A 135 13.19 -0.59 0.72
C THR A 135 12.17 0.26 -0.04
N THR A 136 12.58 1.38 -0.64
CA THR A 136 11.70 2.21 -1.49
C THR A 136 11.07 1.40 -2.62
N ILE A 137 11.88 0.64 -3.37
CA ILE A 137 11.37 -0.17 -4.49
C ILE A 137 10.37 -1.23 -4.02
N LYS A 138 10.65 -1.89 -2.89
CA LYS A 138 9.81 -2.96 -2.33
C LYS A 138 8.48 -2.40 -1.80
N MET A 139 8.52 -1.29 -1.06
CA MET A 139 7.31 -0.65 -0.54
C MET A 139 6.41 -0.11 -1.65
N VAL A 140 6.99 0.50 -2.70
CA VAL A 140 6.21 0.94 -3.86
C VAL A 140 5.58 -0.25 -4.59
N ARG A 141 6.33 -1.35 -4.76
CA ARG A 141 5.77 -2.59 -5.37
C ARG A 141 4.65 -3.19 -4.55
N PHE A 142 4.76 -3.13 -3.23
CA PHE A 142 3.73 -3.61 -2.33
C PHE A 142 2.49 -2.72 -2.42
N LEU A 143 2.65 -1.41 -2.39
CA LEU A 143 1.55 -0.46 -2.54
C LEU A 143 0.80 -0.62 -3.88
N GLU A 144 1.51 -0.79 -4.99
CA GLU A 144 0.90 -1.07 -6.29
C GLU A 144 0.08 -2.36 -6.29
N PHE A 145 0.58 -3.38 -5.59
CA PHE A 145 -0.12 -4.65 -5.45
C PHE A 145 -1.41 -4.48 -4.65
N LEU A 146 -1.37 -3.74 -3.54
CA LEU A 146 -2.55 -3.42 -2.76
C LEU A 146 -3.57 -2.57 -3.54
N VAL A 147 -3.11 -1.58 -4.31
CA VAL A 147 -3.98 -0.77 -5.19
C VAL A 147 -4.64 -1.66 -6.26
N GLN A 148 -3.90 -2.61 -6.83
CA GLN A 148 -4.45 -3.54 -7.82
C GLN A 148 -5.49 -4.48 -7.19
N GLU A 149 -5.19 -5.07 -6.03
CA GLU A 149 -6.15 -5.93 -5.32
C GLU A 149 -7.41 -5.15 -4.90
N TRP A 150 -7.26 -3.88 -4.52
CA TRP A 150 -8.40 -3.00 -4.23
C TRP A 150 -9.22 -2.70 -5.49
N ALA A 151 -8.58 -2.37 -6.61
CA ALA A 151 -9.24 -2.03 -7.87
C ALA A 151 -9.99 -3.22 -8.47
N ASP A 152 -9.45 -4.43 -8.31
CA ASP A 152 -10.11 -5.68 -8.69
C ASP A 152 -11.26 -6.07 -7.73
N GLY A 153 -11.37 -5.36 -6.60
CA GLY A 153 -12.30 -5.58 -5.50
C GLY A 153 -11.92 -6.80 -4.63
N PRO A 154 -12.39 -6.88 -3.37
CA PRO A 154 -12.65 -8.22 -2.82
C PRO A 154 -13.55 -8.91 -3.85
N GLY A 155 -13.33 -10.18 -4.15
CA GLY A 155 -14.03 -10.90 -5.23
C GLY A 155 -15.56 -11.05 -5.08
N ASP A 156 -16.25 -10.09 -4.47
CA ASP A 156 -17.68 -9.88 -4.51
C ASP A 156 -18.09 -9.45 -5.93
N VAL A 157 -18.27 -10.48 -6.73
CA VAL A 157 -19.17 -10.59 -7.88
C VAL A 157 -19.80 -9.26 -8.29
N PRO A 158 -19.42 -8.66 -9.43
CA PRO A 158 -20.36 -7.78 -10.10
C PRO A 158 -21.55 -8.65 -10.49
N GLN A 159 -22.66 -8.52 -9.75
CA GLN A 159 -23.97 -8.91 -10.28
C GLN A 159 -24.13 -8.10 -11.56
N ARG A 160 -23.76 -8.71 -12.69
CA ARG A 160 -24.31 -8.33 -13.98
C ARG A 160 -25.81 -8.51 -13.82
N GLU A 161 -26.50 -7.42 -13.48
CA GLU A 161 -27.90 -7.27 -13.78
C GLU A 161 -28.04 -7.51 -15.29
N LYS A 162 -28.41 -8.75 -15.63
CA LYS A 162 -29.08 -9.01 -16.88
C LYS A 162 -30.39 -8.23 -16.79
N THR A 163 -30.39 -7.00 -17.31
CA THR A 163 -31.62 -6.35 -17.78
C THR A 163 -32.16 -7.18 -18.94
N ALA A 164 -32.85 -8.26 -18.57
CA ALA A 164 -33.73 -8.97 -19.46
C ALA A 164 -35.06 -8.21 -19.50
N ARG A 165 -35.40 -7.75 -20.71
CA ARG A 165 -36.74 -7.45 -21.23
C ARG A 165 -37.49 -6.25 -20.66
N VAL A 166 -37.64 -5.23 -21.51
CA VAL A 166 -38.97 -4.88 -22.06
C VAL A 166 -38.80 -4.54 -23.54
N GLN A 167 -39.12 -5.48 -24.43
CA GLN A 167 -39.53 -5.14 -25.80
C GLN A 167 -41.01 -4.78 -25.73
N CYS A 168 -41.34 -3.49 -25.83
CA CYS A 168 -42.70 -3.07 -26.15
C CYS A 168 -42.92 -3.30 -27.65
N THR A 169 -43.87 -4.16 -27.99
CA THR A 169 -44.46 -4.21 -29.34
C THR A 169 -45.83 -3.55 -29.26
N PRO A 170 -46.15 -2.53 -30.08
CA PRO A 170 -47.49 -1.98 -30.12
C PRO A 170 -48.42 -2.88 -30.96
N ILE A 171 -49.66 -3.03 -30.48
CA ILE A 171 -50.82 -3.54 -31.22
C ILE A 171 -51.41 -2.37 -32.01
#